data_AF-A0A2N2SCI0-F1
#
_entry.id   AF-A0A2N2SCI0-F1
#
_cell.length_a   1.000
_cell.length_b   1.000
_cell.length_c   1.000
_cell.angle_alpha   90.00
_cell.angle_beta   90.00
_cell.angle_gamma   90.00
#
_symmetry.space_group_name_H-M   'P 1'
#
loop_
_entity.id
_entity.type
_entity.pdbx_description
1 polymer ?
#
loop_
_entity_poly.entity_id
_entity_poly.type
_entity_poly.pdbx_seq_one_letter_code
_entity_poly.pdbx_strand_id
1 'polypeptide(L)'
;MTEYQQILSDLSNELVSFTKGRFEVGENTELVGDLDLDSLQIMELLLFLEDSFDISIPVSILPDVKTVGELALQVEKIMRGG
;
A
#
# COMPACT_ATOMS: atom_id res chain seq x y z
N MET A 1 -16.06 -5.08 11.40
CA MET A 1 -14.90 -4.42 10.76
C MET A 1 -15.18 -4.39 9.27
N THR A 2 -14.99 -3.26 8.60
CA THR A 2 -15.14 -3.16 7.14
C THR A 2 -13.89 -3.73 6.46
N GLU A 3 -14.01 -4.24 5.24
CA GLU A 3 -12.89 -4.79 4.46
C GLU A 3 -11.75 -3.76 4.32
N TYR A 4 -12.08 -2.50 3.98
CA TYR A 4 -11.11 -1.40 3.97
C TYR A 4 -10.29 -1.27 5.26
N GLN A 5 -10.91 -1.35 6.44
CA GLN A 5 -10.19 -1.17 7.72
C GLN A 5 -9.20 -2.31 7.99
N GLN A 6 -9.57 -3.53 7.57
CA GLN A 6 -8.68 -4.69 7.65
C GLN A 6 -7.50 -4.53 6.69
N ILE A 7 -7.78 -4.22 5.42
CA ILE A 7 -6.76 -3.99 4.39
C ILE A 7 -5.82 -2.86 4.80
N LEU A 8 -6.34 -1.75 5.31
CA LEU A 8 -5.53 -0.63 5.80
C LEU A 8 -4.61 -1.06 6.94
N SER A 9 -5.10 -1.83 7.92
CA SER A 9 -4.26 -2.33 9.02
C SER A 9 -3.17 -3.27 8.53
N ASP A 10 -3.50 -4.22 7.65
CA ASP A 10 -2.54 -5.17 7.11
C ASP A 10 -1.49 -4.44 6.25
N LEU A 11 -1.94 -3.54 5.36
CA LEU A 11 -1.08 -2.72 4.51
C LEU A 11 -0.15 -1.83 5.34
N SER A 12 -0.66 -1.18 6.40
CA SER A 12 0.16 -0.40 7.33
C SER A 12 1.22 -1.26 8.01
N ASN A 13 0.86 -2.47 8.48
CA ASN A 13 1.83 -3.39 9.10
C ASN A 13 2.90 -3.85 8.10
N GLU A 14 2.52 -4.12 6.85
CA GLU A 14 3.45 -4.50 5.79
C GLU A 14 4.42 -3.37 5.45
N LEU A 15 3.93 -2.14 5.33
CA LEU A 15 4.74 -0.95 5.11
C LEU A 15 5.68 -0.65 6.28
N VAL A 16 5.22 -0.81 7.52
CA VAL A 16 6.07 -0.71 8.72
C VAL A 16 7.17 -1.76 8.66
N SER A 17 6.85 -3.00 8.29
CA SER A 17 7.84 -4.08 8.17
C SER A 17 8.85 -3.81 7.05
N PHE A 18 8.39 -3.35 5.89
CA PHE A 18 9.22 -2.98 4.75
C PHE A 18 10.19 -1.84 5.07
N THR A 19 9.69 -0.79 5.75
CA THR A 19 10.49 0.35 6.18
C THR A 19 11.30 0.08 7.46
N LYS A 20 11.23 -1.14 8.01
CA LYS A 20 11.89 -1.55 9.26
C LYS A 20 11.46 -0.72 10.48
N GLY A 21 10.22 -0.27 10.49
CA GLY A 21 9.64 0.55 11.56
C GLY A 21 10.24 1.94 11.68
N ARG A 22 10.84 2.46 10.60
CA ARG A 22 11.40 3.82 10.59
C ARG A 22 10.34 4.90 10.60
N PHE A 23 9.17 4.60 10.03
CA PHE A 23 8.13 5.58 9.79
C PHE A 23 6.80 5.09 10.37
N GLU A 24 6.00 6.04 10.85
CA GLU A 24 4.64 5.78 11.31
C GLU A 24 3.72 5.76 10.08
N VAL A 25 3.10 4.61 9.84
CA VAL A 25 2.29 4.37 8.65
C VAL A 25 0.80 4.46 9.01
N GLY A 26 0.13 5.49 8.51
CA GLY A 26 -1.31 5.67 8.61
C GLY A 26 -1.94 6.02 7.27
N GLU A 27 -3.27 6.13 7.22
CA GLU A 27 -4.01 6.40 5.97
C GLU A 27 -3.59 7.69 5.24
N ASN A 28 -3.07 8.67 5.99
CA ASN A 28 -2.63 9.97 5.47
C ASN A 28 -1.14 10.02 5.15
N THR A 29 -0.38 8.96 5.42
CA THR A 29 1.06 8.91 5.17
C THR A 29 1.33 8.87 3.67
N GLU A 30 2.16 9.77 3.16
CA GLU A 30 2.58 9.75 1.76
C GLU A 30 3.68 8.72 1.49
N LEU A 31 3.50 7.89 0.45
CA LEU A 31 4.46 6.84 0.09
C LEU A 31 5.80 7.44 -0.38
N VAL A 32 5.76 8.44 -1.24
CA VAL A 32 6.98 9.08 -1.77
C VAL A 32 7.44 10.22 -0.85
N GLY A 33 6.50 10.92 -0.22
CA GLY A 33 6.79 12.10 0.60
C GLY A 33 7.22 11.77 2.03
N ASP A 34 6.42 11.00 2.78
CA ASP A 34 6.69 10.70 4.19
C ASP A 34 7.61 9.49 4.36
N LEU A 35 7.41 8.45 3.55
CA LEU A 35 8.20 7.21 3.63
C LEU A 35 9.50 7.28 2.83
N ASP A 36 9.74 8.39 2.11
CA ASP A 36 10.93 8.63 1.28
C ASP A 36 11.21 7.48 0.30
N LEU A 37 10.14 6.86 -0.23
CA LEU A 37 10.28 5.70 -1.12
C LEU A 37 10.70 6.14 -2.51
N ASP A 38 11.83 5.60 -2.97
CA ASP A 38 12.28 5.74 -4.35
C ASP A 38 11.40 4.96 -5.33
N SER A 39 11.45 5.31 -6.61
CA SER A 39 10.68 4.62 -7.67
C SER A 39 10.91 3.11 -7.73
N LEU A 40 12.12 2.64 -7.40
CA LEU A 40 12.44 1.22 -7.27
C LEU A 40 11.77 0.60 -6.04
N GLN A 41 11.81 1.28 -4.89
CA GLN A 41 11.17 0.79 -3.68
C GLN A 41 9.65 0.76 -3.81
N ILE A 42 9.07 1.70 -4.55
CA ILE A 42 7.65 1.66 -4.92
C ILE A 42 7.34 0.39 -5.72
N MET A 43 8.18 0.02 -6.70
CA MET A 43 8.00 -1.24 -7.43
C MET A 43 8.13 -2.47 -6.54
N GLU A 44 9.11 -2.49 -5.63
CA GLU A 44 9.26 -3.58 -4.65
C GLU A 44 8.09 -3.67 -3.68
N LEU A 45 7.59 -2.52 -3.22
CA LEU A 45 6.41 -2.42 -2.37
C LEU A 45 5.18 -3.01 -3.07
N LEU A 46 4.94 -2.65 -4.33
CA LEU A 46 3.83 -3.23 -5.09
C LEU A 46 3.92 -4.75 -5.12
N LEU A 47 5.08 -5.30 -5.49
CA LEU A 47 5.29 -6.75 -5.56
C LEU A 47 5.09 -7.43 -4.20
N PHE A 48 5.56 -6.79 -3.13
CA PHE A 48 5.40 -7.29 -1.76
C PHE A 48 3.93 -7.34 -1.33
N LEU A 49 3.16 -6.32 -1.71
CA LEU A 49 1.73 -6.28 -1.45
C LEU A 49 0.96 -7.27 -2.33
N GLU A 50 1.34 -7.42 -3.61
CA GLU A 50 0.75 -8.42 -4.50
C GLU A 50 0.85 -9.84 -3.92
N ASP A 51 2.02 -10.20 -3.39
CA ASP A 51 2.27 -11.51 -2.75
C ASP A 51 1.49 -11.65 -1.43
N SER A 52 1.44 -10.59 -0.63
CA SER A 52 0.75 -10.61 0.69
C SER A 52 -0.77 -10.68 0.58
N PHE A 53 -1.34 -10.00 -0.41
CA PHE A 53 -2.78 -9.89 -0.62
C PHE A 53 -3.32 -10.87 -1.68
N ASP A 54 -2.45 -11.63 -2.35
CA ASP A 54 -2.80 -12.53 -3.47
C ASP A 54 -3.57 -11.80 -4.59
N ILE A 55 -3.12 -10.60 -4.95
CA ILE A 55 -3.71 -9.76 -6.00
C ILE A 55 -2.64 -9.27 -6.99
N SER A 56 -3.08 -8.69 -8.10
CA SER A 56 -2.19 -7.97 -9.02
C SER A 56 -2.50 -6.48 -9.00
N ILE A 57 -1.50 -5.66 -8.67
CA ILE A 57 -1.59 -4.21 -8.55
C ILE A 57 -0.90 -3.58 -9.78
N PRO A 58 -1.67 -3.09 -10.77
CA PRO A 58 -1.08 -2.52 -11.96
C PRO A 58 -0.41 -1.19 -11.65
N VAL A 59 0.79 -0.95 -12.18
CA VAL A 59 1.52 0.33 -12.07
C VAL A 59 0.74 1.56 -12.54
N SER A 60 -0.34 1.36 -13.31
CA SER A 60 -1.25 2.44 -13.72
C SER A 60 -1.95 3.12 -12.55
N ILE A 61 -2.02 2.50 -11.36
CA ILE A 61 -2.59 3.12 -10.15
C ILE A 61 -1.60 4.03 -9.42
N LEU A 62 -0.29 3.92 -9.68
CA LEU A 62 0.73 4.75 -9.04
C LEU A 62 0.49 6.27 -9.13
N PRO A 63 0.10 6.86 -10.27
CA PRO A 63 -0.20 8.29 -10.32
C PRO A 63 -1.44 8.69 -9.50
N ASP A 64 -2.35 7.75 -9.27
CA ASP A 64 -3.58 7.92 -8.47
C ASP A 64 -3.37 7.60 -6.99
N VAL A 65 -2.25 6.97 -6.62
CA VAL A 65 -1.97 6.56 -5.25
C VAL A 65 -0.81 7.37 -4.70
N LYS A 66 -1.14 8.30 -3.80
CA LYS A 66 -0.13 9.10 -3.08
C LYS A 66 0.03 8.66 -1.65
N THR A 67 -1.08 8.33 -1.01
CA THR A 67 -1.10 7.91 0.38
C THR A 67 -1.40 6.43 0.53
N VAL A 68 -1.05 5.91 1.69
CA VAL A 68 -1.35 4.54 2.12
C VAL A 68 -2.85 4.25 2.10
N GLY A 69 -3.69 5.22 2.48
CA GLY A 69 -5.15 5.10 2.42
C GLY A 69 -5.66 4.93 0.98
N GLU A 70 -5.09 5.68 0.02
CA GLU A 70 -5.43 5.50 -1.39
C GLU A 70 -5.01 4.14 -1.92
N LEU A 71 -3.83 3.65 -1.51
CA LEU A 71 -3.38 2.31 -1.87
C LEU A 71 -4.34 1.24 -1.34
N ALA A 72 -4.74 1.34 -0.07
CA ALA A 72 -5.70 0.42 0.55
C ALA A 72 -7.06 0.42 -0.18
N LEU A 73 -7.54 1.60 -0.62
CA LEU A 73 -8.76 1.70 -1.43
C LEU A 73 -8.60 1.03 -2.80
N GLN A 74 -7.43 1.12 -3.44
CA GLN A 74 -7.20 0.44 -4.72
C GLN A 74 -7.16 -1.08 -4.53
N VAL A 75 -6.46 -1.56 -3.49
CA VAL A 75 -6.41 -2.98 -3.11
C VAL A 75 -7.81 -3.52 -2.86
N GLU A 76 -8.63 -2.82 -2.07
CA GLU A 76 -10.03 -3.20 -1.81
C GLU A 76 -10.84 -3.30 -3.11
N LYS A 77 -10.71 -2.33 -4.02
CA LYS A 77 -11.40 -2.34 -5.32
C LYS A 77 -10.99 -3.54 -6.18
N ILE A 78 -9.70 -3.88 -6.19
CA ILE A 78 -9.18 -5.03 -6.93
C ILE A 78 -9.74 -6.32 -6.34
N MET A 79 -9.72 -6.47 -5.01
CA MET A 79 -10.27 -7.65 -4.32
C MET A 79 -11.78 -7.82 -4.54
N ARG A 80 -12.56 -6.74 -4.55
CA ARG A 80 -14.01 -6.79 -4.83
C ARG A 80 -14.36 -6.96 -6.30
N GLY A 81 -13.43 -6.65 -7.20
CA GLY A 81 -13.64 -6.60 -8.66
C GLY A 81 -13.06 -7.78 -9.44
N GLY A 82 -12.52 -8.80 -8.74
CA GLY A 82 -11.96 -10.02 -9.32
C GLY A 82 -12.97 -11.14 -9.51
#